data_AF-A0AAV9LXC3-F1
#
_entry.id   AF-A0AAV9LXC3-F1
#
_cell.length_a   1.000
_cell.length_b   1.000
_cell.length_c   1.000
_cell.angle_alpha   90.00
_cell.angle_beta   90.00
_cell.angle_gamma   90.00
#
_symmetry.space_group_name_H-M   'P 1'
#
loop_
_entity.id
_entity.type
_entity.pdbx_description
1 polymer ?
#
loop_
_entity_poly.entity_id
_entity_poly.type
_entity_poly.pdbx_seq_one_letter_code
_entity_poly.pdbx_strand_id
1 'polypeptide(L)'
;MDHFSTSRDPFVFLEMESNSQFLTNQQIEKRVKEAATLINLQNKVRAQIIEKIAEKKSDKYFFLERLKELLPHEYIIWPMERKQYGYDLQYIWDTKILTSDEVEKEPLSIKTLCYKTQHGSKTLADEKRIFREMRRAKEITDTKMNQNQVTFAEIQNMRREKRIFNHNVQNLKRKLESIKNDIKSLENSLYAINQKKGKIYAAIFQLKRQNYTT
;
A
#
# COMPACT_ATOMS: atom_id res chain seq x y z
N MET A 1 2.00 41.06 8.92
CA MET A 1 1.61 41.50 10.27
C MET A 1 1.63 40.26 11.14
N ASP A 2 2.79 40.05 11.75
CA ASP A 2 3.11 38.83 12.49
C ASP A 2 2.65 38.97 13.93
N HIS A 3 1.63 38.21 14.31
CA HIS A 3 1.33 37.96 15.71
C HIS A 3 2.30 36.88 16.23
N PHE A 4 3.49 37.32 16.66
CA PHE A 4 4.33 36.53 17.56
C PHE A 4 3.59 36.37 18.90
N SER A 5 2.77 35.32 19.01
CA SER A 5 2.39 34.79 20.31
C SER A 5 3.62 34.15 20.93
N THR A 6 4.34 34.92 21.75
CA THR A 6 5.27 34.38 22.74
C THR A 6 4.49 33.46 23.66
N SER A 7 4.43 32.18 23.29
CA SER A 7 4.08 31.09 24.20
C SER A 7 5.13 31.12 25.31
N ARG A 8 4.81 31.80 26.43
CA ARG A 8 5.55 31.63 27.68
C ARG A 8 5.44 30.16 28.03
N ASP A 9 6.53 29.43 27.83
CA ASP A 9 6.62 28.02 28.18
C ASP A 9 6.29 27.92 29.69
N PRO A 10 5.20 27.24 30.10
CA PRO A 10 4.75 27.22 31.49
C PRO A 10 5.78 26.57 32.45
N PHE A 11 6.86 26.02 31.90
CA PHE A 11 7.99 25.46 32.63
C PHE A 11 9.01 26.49 33.13
N VAL A 12 9.07 27.69 32.55
CA VAL A 12 9.99 28.75 33.03
C VAL A 12 9.64 29.16 34.47
N PHE A 13 8.38 29.01 34.88
CA PHE A 13 7.92 29.27 36.25
C PHE A 13 8.38 28.23 37.29
N LEU A 14 8.78 27.03 36.86
CA LEU A 14 9.26 25.97 37.76
C LEU A 14 10.79 25.90 37.84
N GLU A 15 11.51 26.38 36.81
CA GLU A 15 12.98 26.37 36.77
C GLU A 15 13.62 27.66 37.34
N MET A 16 12.88 28.77 37.47
CA MET A 16 13.39 29.99 38.09
C MET A 16 12.95 30.08 39.55
N GLU A 17 13.76 29.52 40.46
CA GLU A 17 14.05 30.02 41.82
C GLU A 17 14.71 28.92 42.67
N SER A 18 15.90 28.51 42.27
CA SER A 18 16.90 27.89 43.15
C SER A 18 17.58 28.93 44.06
N ASN A 19 17.03 30.15 44.15
CA ASN A 19 17.58 31.25 44.91
C ASN A 19 16.95 31.29 46.30
N SER A 20 17.56 30.56 47.24
CA SER A 20 17.89 31.06 48.59
C SER A 20 16.78 31.75 49.42
N GLN A 21 15.51 31.41 49.25
CA GLN A 21 14.46 31.75 50.22
C GLN A 21 13.60 30.52 50.47
N PHE A 22 13.51 30.10 51.74
CA PHE A 22 12.58 29.05 52.14
C PHE A 22 11.16 29.48 51.76
N LEU A 23 10.54 28.75 50.83
CA LEU A 23 9.14 28.96 50.49
C LEU A 23 8.28 28.68 51.73
N THR A 24 7.27 29.51 51.96
CA THR A 24 6.31 29.23 53.03
C THR A 24 5.44 28.03 52.67
N ASN A 25 4.90 27.32 53.67
CA ASN A 25 4.03 26.17 53.44
C ASN A 25 2.84 26.50 52.52
N GLN A 26 2.30 27.72 52.63
CA GLN A 26 1.22 28.20 51.77
C GLN A 26 1.66 28.39 50.29
N GLN A 27 2.89 28.84 50.04
CA GLN A 27 3.46 28.94 48.70
C GLN A 27 3.72 27.56 48.10
N ILE A 28 4.21 26.61 48.91
CA ILE A 28 4.41 25.22 48.50
C ILE A 28 3.08 24.58 48.09
N GLU A 29 2.03 24.71 48.91
CA GLU A 29 0.70 24.19 48.57
C GLU A 29 0.14 24.79 47.28
N LYS A 30 0.32 26.10 47.08
CA LYS A 30 -0.11 26.78 45.86
C LYS A 30 0.61 26.20 44.63
N ARG A 31 1.94 26.06 44.67
CA ARG A 31 2.73 25.47 43.58
C ARG A 31 2.35 24.01 43.32
N VAL A 32 2.05 23.22 44.36
CA VAL A 32 1.57 21.84 44.20
C VAL A 32 0.19 21.79 43.54
N LYS A 33 -0.73 22.69 43.90
CA LYS A 33 -2.05 22.79 43.24
C LYS A 33 -1.93 23.17 41.77
N GLU A 34 -1.07 24.14 41.44
CA GLU A 34 -0.78 24.53 40.05
C GLU A 34 -0.14 23.37 39.25
N ALA A 35 0.78 22.63 39.85
CA ALA A 35 1.37 21.46 39.22
C ALA A 35 0.32 20.33 38.97
N ALA A 36 -0.65 20.16 39.88
CA ALA A 36 -1.73 19.20 39.72
C ALA A 36 -2.68 19.58 38.57
N THR A 37 -3.01 20.87 38.39
CA THR A 37 -3.83 21.31 37.24
C THR A 37 -3.09 21.09 35.92
N LEU A 38 -1.78 21.34 35.87
CA LEU A 38 -0.95 21.04 34.70
C LEU A 38 -0.92 19.54 34.36
N ILE A 39 -0.78 18.68 35.36
CA ILE A 39 -0.85 17.22 35.18
C ILE A 39 -2.20 16.80 34.59
N ASN A 40 -3.30 17.37 35.11
CA ASN A 40 -4.64 17.07 34.61
C ASN A 40 -4.83 17.52 33.16
N LEU A 41 -4.32 18.70 32.79
CA LEU A 41 -4.34 19.16 31.40
C LEU A 41 -3.55 18.21 30.49
N GLN A 42 -2.35 17.80 30.90
CA GLN A 42 -1.53 16.84 30.16
C GLN A 42 -2.19 15.47 30.04
N ASN A 43 -2.91 15.00 31.07
CA ASN A 43 -3.70 13.77 31.01
C ASN A 43 -4.82 13.85 29.98
N LYS A 44 -5.51 14.99 29.88
CA LYS A 44 -6.56 15.20 28.87
C LYS A 44 -5.99 15.11 27.45
N VAL A 45 -4.86 15.77 27.19
CA VAL A 45 -4.18 15.69 25.89
C VAL A 45 -3.70 14.27 25.59
N ARG A 46 -3.13 13.59 26.59
CA ARG A 46 -2.70 12.19 26.47
C ARG A 46 -3.84 11.26 26.09
N ALA A 47 -5.01 11.41 26.70
CA ALA A 47 -6.19 10.60 26.39
C ALA A 47 -6.61 10.76 24.92
N GLN A 48 -6.65 12.00 24.41
CA GLN A 48 -6.96 12.29 23.01
C GLN A 48 -5.95 11.68 22.04
N ILE A 49 -4.65 11.69 22.39
CA ILE A 49 -3.61 11.07 21.55
C ILE A 49 -3.77 9.54 21.53
N ILE A 50 -4.07 8.91 22.67
CA ILE A 50 -4.30 7.47 22.74
C ILE A 50 -5.48 7.05 21.87
N GLU A 51 -6.58 7.81 21.93
CA GLU A 51 -7.76 7.60 21.09
C GLU A 51 -7.42 7.67 19.59
N LYS A 52 -6.68 8.71 19.17
CA LYS A 52 -6.20 8.84 17.78
C LYS A 52 -5.27 7.71 17.36
N ILE A 53 -4.40 7.23 18.25
CA ILE A 53 -3.54 6.07 17.96
C ILE A 53 -4.41 4.81 17.73
N ALA A 54 -5.45 4.61 18.54
CA ALA A 54 -6.35 3.48 18.38
C ALA A 54 -7.12 3.54 17.05
N GLU A 55 -7.65 4.71 16.70
CA GLU A 55 -8.29 4.97 15.40
C GLU A 55 -7.34 4.65 14.24
N LYS A 56 -6.12 5.20 14.26
CA LYS A 56 -5.12 4.94 13.20
C LYS A 56 -4.67 3.48 13.13
N LYS A 57 -4.63 2.78 14.26
CA LYS A 57 -4.37 1.33 14.27
C LYS A 57 -5.52 0.57 13.59
N SER A 58 -6.77 0.96 13.84
CA SER A 58 -7.93 0.40 13.15
C SER A 58 -7.84 0.63 11.63
N ASP A 59 -7.56 1.87 11.19
CA ASP A 59 -7.36 2.19 9.78
C ASP A 59 -6.25 1.32 9.16
N LYS A 60 -5.12 1.20 9.86
CA LYS A 60 -3.99 0.35 9.42
C LYS A 60 -4.44 -1.09 9.18
N TYR A 61 -5.22 -1.68 10.11
CA TYR A 61 -5.73 -3.04 9.96
C TYR A 61 -6.68 -3.15 8.77
N PHE A 62 -7.58 -2.18 8.59
CA PHE A 62 -8.48 -2.13 7.43
C PHE A 62 -7.71 -2.14 6.10
N PHE A 63 -6.69 -1.28 5.96
CA PHE A 63 -5.87 -1.25 4.73
C PHE A 63 -5.02 -2.50 4.53
N LEU A 64 -4.54 -3.12 5.62
CA LEU A 64 -3.83 -4.39 5.55
C LEU A 64 -4.74 -5.51 5.04
N GLU A 65 -5.96 -5.59 5.55
CA GLU A 65 -6.91 -6.62 5.14
C GLU A 65 -7.29 -6.44 3.66
N ARG A 66 -7.53 -5.20 3.23
CA ARG A 66 -7.78 -4.89 1.83
C ARG A 66 -6.60 -5.26 0.92
N LEU A 67 -5.36 -5.11 1.40
CA LEU A 67 -4.18 -5.54 0.65
C LEU A 67 -4.06 -7.06 0.56
N LYS A 68 -4.44 -7.80 1.61
CA LYS A 68 -4.46 -9.27 1.60
C LYS A 68 -5.48 -9.82 0.61
N GLU A 69 -6.66 -9.23 0.54
CA GLU A 69 -7.71 -9.62 -0.42
C GLU A 69 -7.24 -9.46 -1.88
N LEU A 70 -6.43 -8.44 -2.15
CA LEU A 70 -5.98 -8.12 -3.49
C LEU A 70 -4.77 -8.95 -3.92
N LEU A 71 -3.92 -9.37 -2.99
CA LEU A 71 -2.67 -10.08 -3.31
C LEU A 71 -2.87 -11.61 -3.22
N PRO A 72 -2.37 -12.40 -4.20
CA PRO A 72 -2.29 -13.85 -4.04
C PRO A 72 -1.54 -14.19 -2.74
N HIS A 73 -1.91 -15.28 -2.06
CA HIS A 73 -1.35 -15.65 -0.76
C HIS A 73 0.19 -15.71 -0.74
N GLU A 74 0.81 -16.05 -1.87
CA GLU A 74 2.27 -16.08 -2.07
C GLU A 74 2.95 -14.69 -1.95
N TYR A 75 2.21 -13.60 -2.18
CA TYR A 75 2.71 -12.21 -2.07
C TYR A 75 2.42 -11.55 -0.71
N ILE A 76 1.63 -12.21 0.15
CA ILE A 76 1.33 -11.74 1.51
C ILE A 76 2.54 -11.87 2.44
N ILE A 77 3.59 -12.59 2.00
CA ILE A 77 4.92 -12.59 2.63
C ILE A 77 5.61 -11.25 2.34
N TRP A 78 5.26 -10.23 3.13
CA TRP A 78 6.00 -8.96 3.24
C TRP A 78 7.25 -9.14 4.14
N PRO A 79 8.24 -8.23 4.06
CA PRO A 79 9.65 -8.56 3.98
C PRO A 79 10.27 -8.85 5.35
N MET A 80 10.35 -10.12 5.71
CA MET A 80 11.41 -10.54 6.65
C MET A 80 12.56 -11.26 5.94
N GLU A 81 12.36 -11.83 4.75
CA GLU A 81 13.35 -12.76 4.18
C GLU A 81 13.62 -12.63 2.66
N ARG A 82 13.23 -11.53 2.00
CA ARG A 82 13.64 -11.28 0.59
C ARG A 82 15.10 -10.79 0.45
N LYS A 83 15.98 -11.24 1.34
CA LYS A 83 17.43 -11.29 1.09
C LYS A 83 17.80 -12.76 0.89
N GLN A 84 17.48 -13.37 -0.26
CA GLN A 84 18.35 -14.41 -0.85
C GLN A 84 17.85 -15.03 -2.16
N TYR A 85 16.56 -14.94 -2.50
CA TYR A 85 16.10 -15.63 -3.71
C TYR A 85 15.76 -14.65 -4.82
N GLY A 86 16.71 -14.50 -5.75
CA GLY A 86 16.44 -14.01 -7.09
C GLY A 86 15.54 -15.03 -7.78
N TYR A 87 14.25 -14.73 -7.86
CA TYR A 87 13.33 -15.50 -8.70
C TYR A 87 13.08 -14.71 -9.98
N ASP A 88 13.59 -15.26 -11.09
CA ASP A 88 13.19 -14.89 -12.43
C ASP A 88 11.69 -15.14 -12.60
N LEU A 89 10.96 -14.08 -12.89
CA LEU A 89 9.54 -14.12 -13.26
C LEU A 89 9.37 -14.67 -14.68
N GLN A 90 9.70 -15.95 -14.86
CA GLN A 90 9.59 -16.64 -16.14
C GLN A 90 8.70 -17.88 -16.03
N TYR A 91 7.45 -17.78 -15.58
CA TYR A 91 6.51 -18.91 -15.68
C TYR A 91 5.05 -18.44 -15.70
N ILE A 92 4.59 -17.95 -16.86
CA ILE A 92 3.17 -18.02 -17.30
C ILE A 92 3.07 -18.17 -18.84
N TRP A 93 4.12 -17.83 -19.61
CA TRP A 93 4.09 -17.91 -21.08
C TRP A 93 4.58 -19.24 -21.69
N ASP A 94 5.07 -20.17 -20.88
CA ASP A 94 5.55 -21.49 -21.34
C ASP A 94 4.49 -22.59 -21.21
N THR A 95 3.22 -22.27 -21.46
CA THR A 95 2.29 -23.30 -21.91
C THR A 95 2.72 -23.71 -23.32
N LYS A 96 3.63 -24.69 -23.36
CA LYS A 96 3.80 -25.60 -24.48
C LYS A 96 2.40 -25.93 -24.99
N ILE A 97 2.07 -25.40 -26.16
CA ILE A 97 0.96 -25.86 -26.97
C ILE A 97 1.18 -27.37 -27.08
N LEU A 98 0.33 -28.16 -26.43
CA LEU A 98 0.25 -29.59 -26.68
C LEU A 98 -0.05 -29.72 -28.17
N THR A 99 0.97 -30.07 -28.95
CA THR A 99 0.78 -30.62 -30.29
C THR A 99 0.17 -31.99 -30.08
N SER A 100 -1.17 -32.03 -30.03
CA SER A 100 -1.91 -33.25 -30.27
C SER A 100 -1.69 -33.61 -31.73
N ASP A 101 -1.08 -34.76 -31.96
CA ASP A 101 -0.91 -35.39 -33.26
C ASP A 101 -2.28 -35.74 -33.86
N GLU A 102 -2.92 -34.76 -34.49
CA GLU A 102 -3.86 -34.99 -35.57
C GLU A 102 -3.34 -34.22 -36.77
N VAL A 103 -2.69 -34.94 -37.70
CA VAL A 103 -2.32 -34.41 -39.01
C VAL A 103 -3.60 -34.25 -39.82
N GLU A 104 -4.40 -33.22 -39.47
CA GLU A 104 -5.28 -32.59 -40.43
C GLU A 104 -4.36 -32.06 -41.53
N LYS A 105 -4.46 -32.62 -42.73
CA LYS A 105 -3.73 -32.12 -43.91
C LYS A 105 -4.02 -30.63 -44.03
N GLU A 106 -3.03 -29.79 -43.72
CA GLU A 106 -3.17 -28.35 -43.82
C GLU A 106 -3.72 -28.00 -45.21
N PRO A 107 -4.78 -27.17 -45.30
CA PRO A 107 -5.32 -26.78 -46.57
C PRO A 107 -4.21 -26.10 -47.39
N LEU A 108 -4.03 -26.55 -48.64
CA LEU A 108 -3.08 -25.95 -49.58
C LEU A 108 -3.28 -24.43 -49.60
N SER A 109 -2.18 -23.68 -49.50
CA SER A 109 -2.21 -22.21 -49.57
C SER A 109 -2.96 -21.75 -50.82
N ILE A 110 -3.76 -20.70 -50.69
CA ILE A 110 -4.50 -20.07 -51.80
C ILE A 110 -3.57 -19.81 -53.00
N LYS A 111 -2.32 -19.42 -52.75
CA LYS A 111 -1.30 -19.21 -53.79
C LYS A 111 -0.99 -20.50 -54.58
N THR A 112 -0.87 -21.63 -53.89
CA THR A 112 -0.63 -22.95 -54.48
C THR A 112 -1.86 -23.45 -55.23
N LEU A 113 -3.06 -23.21 -54.71
CA LEU A 113 -4.31 -23.53 -55.40
C LEU A 113 -4.47 -22.70 -56.68
N CYS A 114 -4.15 -21.40 -56.66
CA CYS A 114 -4.19 -20.52 -57.84
C CYS A 114 -3.24 -21.00 -58.93
N TYR A 115 -2.03 -21.41 -58.54
CA TYR A 115 -1.05 -21.97 -59.46
C TYR A 115 -1.55 -23.27 -60.12
N LYS A 116 -2.23 -24.15 -59.38
CA LYS A 116 -2.84 -25.38 -59.92
C LYS A 116 -3.94 -25.08 -60.94
N THR A 117 -4.78 -24.08 -60.68
CA THR A 117 -5.81 -23.64 -61.65
C THR A 117 -5.18 -23.11 -62.94
N GLN A 118 -4.07 -22.36 -62.84
CA GLN A 118 -3.42 -21.73 -64.00
C GLN A 118 -2.59 -22.71 -64.85
N HIS A 119 -2.06 -23.79 -64.26
CA HIS A 119 -1.03 -24.60 -64.90
C HIS A 119 -1.24 -26.13 -64.85
N GLY A 120 -2.27 -26.65 -64.17
CA GLY A 120 -2.29 -28.08 -63.81
C GLY A 120 -3.62 -28.83 -63.90
N SER A 121 -4.74 -28.18 -64.22
CA SER A 121 -6.04 -28.85 -64.26
C SER A 121 -6.31 -29.49 -65.62
N LYS A 122 -6.51 -30.81 -65.66
CA LYS A 122 -6.86 -31.55 -66.90
C LYS A 122 -8.35 -31.84 -67.05
N THR A 123 -9.14 -31.64 -65.99
CA THR A 123 -10.58 -31.93 -65.97
C THR A 123 -11.38 -30.86 -65.22
N LEU A 124 -12.62 -30.63 -65.66
CA LEU A 124 -13.58 -29.71 -65.02
C LEU A 124 -13.88 -30.11 -63.56
N ALA A 125 -13.82 -31.41 -63.26
CA ALA A 125 -14.03 -31.92 -61.90
C ALA A 125 -12.90 -31.51 -60.95
N ASP A 126 -11.65 -31.55 -61.42
CA ASP A 126 -10.49 -31.08 -60.65
C ASP A 126 -10.52 -29.57 -60.41
N GLU A 127 -10.93 -28.77 -61.41
CA GLU A 127 -11.10 -27.32 -61.24
C GLU A 127 -12.18 -27.00 -60.20
N LYS A 128 -13.35 -27.65 -60.27
CA LYS A 128 -14.42 -27.47 -59.29
C LYS A 128 -13.98 -27.89 -57.88
N ARG A 129 -13.14 -28.91 -57.73
CA ARG A 129 -12.54 -29.30 -56.45
C ARG A 129 -11.63 -28.19 -55.91
N ILE A 130 -10.74 -27.67 -56.74
CA ILE A 130 -9.80 -26.59 -56.37
C ILE A 130 -10.56 -25.33 -55.92
N PHE A 131 -11.63 -24.92 -56.62
CA PHE A 131 -12.42 -23.75 -56.23
C PHE A 131 -13.14 -23.92 -54.88
N ARG A 132 -13.61 -25.13 -54.55
CA ARG A 132 -14.18 -25.43 -53.22
C ARG A 132 -13.11 -25.35 -52.12
N GLU A 133 -11.91 -25.85 -52.40
CA GLU A 133 -10.77 -25.76 -51.48
C GLU A 133 -10.33 -24.30 -51.26
N MET A 134 -10.31 -23.48 -52.32
CA MET A 134 -10.02 -22.04 -52.20
C MET A 134 -11.05 -21.30 -51.34
N ARG A 135 -12.34 -21.59 -51.51
CA ARG A 135 -13.40 -20.99 -50.69
C ARG A 135 -13.25 -21.36 -49.21
N ARG A 136 -13.00 -22.65 -48.92
CA ARG A 136 -12.73 -23.12 -47.55
C ARG A 136 -11.48 -22.48 -46.95
N ALA A 137 -10.39 -22.41 -47.70
CA ALA A 137 -9.14 -21.79 -47.25
C ALA A 137 -9.34 -20.30 -46.90
N LYS A 138 -10.14 -19.58 -47.70
CA LYS A 138 -10.47 -18.16 -47.45
C LYS A 138 -11.34 -17.98 -46.19
N GLU A 139 -12.35 -18.82 -46.00
CA GLU A 139 -13.19 -18.80 -44.79
C GLU A 139 -12.36 -19.09 -43.52
N ILE A 140 -11.40 -20.02 -43.61
CA ILE A 140 -10.46 -20.31 -42.52
C ILE A 140 -9.51 -19.12 -42.25
N THR A 141 -9.03 -18.42 -43.28
CA THR A 141 -8.17 -17.24 -43.05
C THR A 141 -8.94 -16.07 -42.45
N ASP A 142 -10.17 -15.83 -42.90
CA ASP A 142 -11.00 -14.73 -42.41
C ASP A 142 -11.43 -14.98 -40.95
N THR A 143 -11.79 -16.23 -40.61
CA THR A 143 -12.08 -16.62 -39.22
C THR A 143 -10.85 -16.52 -38.31
N LYS A 144 -9.67 -16.98 -38.75
CA LYS A 144 -8.42 -16.83 -37.99
C LYS A 144 -8.04 -15.36 -37.79
N MET A 145 -8.20 -14.50 -38.79
CA MET A 145 -7.95 -13.06 -38.65
C MET A 145 -8.90 -12.41 -37.63
N ASN A 146 -10.19 -12.73 -37.69
CA ASN A 146 -11.17 -12.24 -36.72
C ASN A 146 -10.88 -12.75 -35.30
N GLN A 147 -10.54 -14.03 -35.15
CA GLN A 147 -10.13 -14.61 -33.87
C GLN A 147 -8.91 -13.88 -33.30
N ASN A 148 -7.86 -13.67 -34.11
CA ASN A 148 -6.66 -12.95 -33.69
C ASN A 148 -6.94 -11.49 -33.26
N GLN A 149 -7.87 -10.81 -33.93
CA GLN A 149 -8.29 -9.46 -33.54
C GLN A 149 -9.02 -9.46 -32.19
N VAL A 150 -9.91 -10.43 -31.97
CA VAL A 150 -10.61 -10.62 -30.68
C VAL A 150 -9.61 -10.93 -29.57
N THR A 151 -8.66 -11.86 -29.79
CA THR A 151 -7.62 -12.19 -28.79
C THR A 151 -6.72 -10.99 -28.48
N PHE A 152 -6.38 -10.18 -29.48
CA PHE A 152 -5.58 -8.98 -29.27
C PHE A 152 -6.32 -7.94 -28.42
N ALA A 153 -7.62 -7.73 -28.66
CA ALA A 153 -8.45 -6.83 -27.86
C ALA A 153 -8.56 -7.31 -26.40
N GLU A 154 -8.75 -8.62 -26.19
CA GLU A 154 -8.77 -9.23 -24.86
C GLU A 154 -7.44 -9.05 -24.12
N ILE A 155 -6.30 -9.29 -24.79
CA ILE A 155 -4.97 -9.06 -24.23
C ILE A 155 -4.78 -7.58 -23.83
N GLN A 156 -5.25 -6.65 -24.65
CA GLN A 156 -5.17 -5.22 -24.32
C GLN A 156 -6.02 -4.87 -23.10
N ASN A 157 -7.23 -5.43 -22.99
CA ASN A 157 -8.10 -5.24 -21.84
C ASN A 157 -7.46 -5.79 -20.56
N MET A 158 -6.94 -7.02 -20.58
CA MET A 158 -6.22 -7.60 -19.44
C MET A 158 -5.02 -6.75 -19.02
N ARG A 159 -4.25 -6.20 -19.97
CA ARG A 159 -3.13 -5.29 -19.68
C ARG A 159 -3.59 -3.97 -19.05
N ARG A 160 -4.77 -3.46 -19.42
CA ARG A 160 -5.36 -2.26 -18.81
C ARG A 160 -5.80 -2.56 -17.39
N GLU A 161 -6.52 -3.64 -17.17
CA GLU A 161 -6.98 -4.08 -15.85
C GLU A 161 -5.81 -4.32 -14.90
N LYS A 162 -4.75 -5.00 -15.36
CA LYS A 162 -3.53 -5.21 -14.58
C LYS A 162 -2.86 -3.90 -14.17
N ARG A 163 -2.85 -2.88 -15.04
CA ARG A 163 -2.31 -1.55 -14.71
C ARG A 163 -3.14 -0.86 -13.62
N ILE A 164 -4.46 -0.90 -13.74
CA ILE A 164 -5.38 -0.33 -12.73
C ILE A 164 -5.20 -1.04 -11.39
N PHE A 165 -5.17 -2.37 -11.41
CA PHE A 165 -4.92 -3.19 -10.23
C PHE A 165 -3.59 -2.84 -9.55
N ASN A 166 -2.49 -2.79 -10.32
CA ASN A 166 -1.18 -2.42 -9.80
C ASN A 166 -1.18 -1.01 -9.19
N HIS A 167 -1.85 -0.05 -9.84
CA HIS A 167 -1.99 1.31 -9.34
C HIS A 167 -2.73 1.33 -7.99
N ASN A 168 -3.83 0.59 -7.87
CA ASN A 168 -4.61 0.49 -6.63
C ASN A 168 -3.78 -0.11 -5.49
N VAL A 169 -3.04 -1.19 -5.75
CA VAL A 169 -2.14 -1.81 -4.77
C VAL A 169 -1.07 -0.83 -4.30
N GLN A 170 -0.46 -0.08 -5.22
CA GLN A 170 0.54 0.94 -4.86
C GLN A 170 -0.06 2.09 -4.03
N ASN A 171 -1.27 2.52 -4.36
CA ASN A 171 -1.97 3.55 -3.58
C ASN A 171 -2.24 3.08 -2.15
N LEU A 172 -2.73 1.85 -1.97
CA LEU A 172 -2.95 1.26 -0.65
C LEU A 172 -1.66 1.15 0.17
N LYS A 173 -0.54 0.74 -0.47
CA LYS A 173 0.78 0.70 0.20
C LYS A 173 1.22 2.08 0.69
N ARG A 174 1.02 3.13 -0.12
CA ARG A 174 1.34 4.51 0.28
C ARG A 174 0.49 4.97 1.47
N LYS A 175 -0.82 4.69 1.45
CA LYS A 175 -1.73 5.00 2.57
C LYS A 175 -1.29 4.29 3.85
N LEU A 176 -0.93 3.01 3.76
CA LEU A 176 -0.44 2.23 4.89
C LEU A 176 0.83 2.85 5.50
N GLU A 177 1.76 3.29 4.65
CA GLU A 177 3.00 3.91 5.11
C GLU A 177 2.76 5.28 5.76
N SER A 178 1.85 6.08 5.20
CA SER A 178 1.40 7.33 5.83
C SER A 178 0.85 7.09 7.24
N ILE A 179 -0.05 6.11 7.39
CA ILE A 179 -0.65 5.77 8.68
C ILE A 179 0.39 5.31 9.70
N LYS A 180 1.38 4.51 9.29
CA LYS A 180 2.48 4.11 10.18
C LYS A 180 3.27 5.31 10.68
N ASN A 181 3.57 6.27 9.79
CA ASN A 181 4.28 7.49 10.17
C ASN A 181 3.45 8.35 11.13
N ASP A 182 2.14 8.45 10.90
CA ASP A 182 1.22 9.15 11.79
C ASP A 182 1.19 8.51 13.18
N ILE A 183 1.06 7.17 13.26
CA ILE A 183 1.11 6.44 14.54
C ILE A 183 2.43 6.71 15.27
N LYS A 184 3.56 6.62 14.56
CA LYS A 184 4.89 6.89 15.13
C LYS A 184 5.02 8.33 15.67
N SER A 185 4.48 9.30 14.94
CA SER A 185 4.46 10.71 15.35
C SER A 185 3.62 10.93 16.62
N LEU A 186 2.46 10.28 16.70
CA LEU A 186 1.61 10.31 17.89
C LEU A 186 2.27 9.61 19.09
N GLU A 187 2.94 8.49 18.89
CA GLU A 187 3.72 7.79 19.92
C GLU A 187 4.87 8.67 20.46
N ASN A 188 5.57 9.39 19.58
CA ASN A 188 6.59 10.37 19.99
C ASN A 188 5.99 11.50 20.82
N SER A 189 4.83 12.01 20.40
CA SER A 189 4.09 13.05 21.15
C SER A 189 3.66 12.56 22.53
N LEU A 190 3.20 11.32 22.63
CA LEU A 190 2.84 10.67 23.88
C LEU A 190 4.06 10.52 24.81
N TYR A 191 5.21 10.12 24.25
CA TYR A 191 6.46 10.03 24.98
C TYR A 191 6.89 11.40 25.53
N ALA A 192 6.82 12.46 24.73
CA ALA A 192 7.15 13.81 25.16
C ALA A 192 6.24 14.31 26.31
N ILE A 193 4.94 14.00 26.26
CA ILE A 193 4.02 14.31 27.36
C ILE A 193 4.41 13.56 28.63
N ASN A 194 4.72 12.27 28.53
CA ASN A 194 5.14 11.47 29.68
C ASN A 194 6.43 12.00 30.31
N GLN A 195 7.40 12.44 29.50
CA GLN A 195 8.61 13.10 29.97
C GLN A 195 8.31 14.40 30.73
N LYS A 196 7.44 15.26 30.17
CA LYS A 196 6.99 16.49 30.84
C LYS A 196 6.30 16.20 32.17
N LYS A 197 5.42 15.20 32.23
CA LYS A 197 4.78 14.74 33.48
C LYS A 197 5.81 14.29 34.50
N GLY A 198 6.80 13.49 34.09
CA GLY A 198 7.88 13.01 34.96
C GLY A 198 8.62 14.16 35.65
N LYS A 199 8.95 15.22 34.90
CA LYS A 199 9.56 16.45 35.45
C LYS A 199 8.65 17.14 36.46
N ILE A 200 7.35 17.26 36.17
CA ILE A 200 6.39 17.87 37.11
C ILE A 200 6.28 17.05 38.40
N TYR A 201 6.20 15.71 38.31
CA TYR A 201 6.18 14.85 39.49
C TYR A 201 7.47 14.99 40.32
N ALA A 202 8.64 15.05 39.67
CA ALA A 202 9.90 15.27 40.37
C ALA A 202 9.92 16.62 41.10
N ALA A 203 9.43 17.70 40.46
CA ALA A 203 9.33 19.02 41.09
C ALA A 203 8.36 19.01 42.30
N ILE A 204 7.19 18.37 42.18
CA ILE A 204 6.25 18.21 43.30
C ILE A 204 6.91 17.45 44.46
N PHE A 205 7.67 16.39 44.15
CA PHE A 205 8.35 15.59 45.17
C PHE A 205 9.41 16.42 45.93
N GLN A 206 10.20 17.23 45.21
CA GLN A 206 11.17 18.14 45.81
C GLN A 206 10.51 19.19 46.71
N LEU A 207 9.43 19.83 46.22
CA LEU A 207 8.66 20.82 46.99
C LEU A 207 8.07 20.21 48.27
N LYS A 208 7.51 18.99 48.18
CA LYS A 208 7.01 18.29 49.37
C LYS A 208 8.12 17.97 50.36
N ARG A 209 9.31 17.55 49.89
CA ARG A 209 10.46 17.27 50.77
C ARG A 209 10.89 18.51 51.56
N GLN A 210 10.88 19.69 50.93
CA GLN A 210 11.20 20.96 51.60
C GLN A 210 10.19 21.28 52.73
N ASN A 211 8.91 20.99 52.50
CA ASN A 211 7.82 21.21 53.47
C ASN A 211 7.90 20.34 54.74
N TYR A 212 8.63 19.22 54.69
CA TYR A 212 8.84 18.35 55.86
C TYR A 212 10.12 18.68 56.64
N THR A 213 10.99 19.55 56.11
CA THR A 213 12.26 19.95 56.72
C THR A 213 12.22 21.31 57.41
N THR A 214 11.14 22.07 57.23
CA THR A 214 10.82 23.35 57.88
C THR A 214 9.77 23.14 58.96
#